data_AF-A0A1B6JHV0-F1
#
_entry.id   AF-A0A1B6JHV0-F1
#
_cell.length_a   1.000
_cell.length_b   1.000
_cell.length_c   1.000
_cell.angle_alpha   90.00
_cell.angle_beta   90.00
_cell.angle_gamma   90.00
#
_symmetry.space_group_name_H-M   'P 1'
#
loop_
_entity.id
_entity.type
_entity.pdbx_description
1 polymer ?
#
loop_
_entity_poly.entity_id
_entity_poly.type
_entity_poly.pdbx_seq_one_letter_code
_entity_poly.pdbx_strand_id
1 'polypeptide(L)'
;MEIEQERRVLARLKSETGDVTGNLLDLPLYVNVEHLTLICNSLLQQEESTVYAFYVNDKELTKSLDSVLDLNSLNTESVVDIVYQQQAVFKVRAVTRCTSSLPGHAEAVISVKFSPNGRQLASGSGDTTVRFWDVDTQTPHHTCSGHRNWVLCIAWSPDSQRLVSACKNGVILCWDAATGKQLGSPMTGHKQWV
;
A
#
# COMPACT_ATOMS: atom_id res chain seq x y z
N MET A 1 -36.37 -22.08 -34.90
CA MET A 1 -35.29 -21.15 -34.53
C MET A 1 -34.96 -21.49 -33.09
N GLU A 2 -33.99 -22.39 -32.90
CA GLU A 2 -33.57 -22.83 -31.57
C GLU A 2 -32.94 -21.63 -30.86
N ILE A 3 -33.51 -21.27 -29.71
CA ILE A 3 -32.90 -20.30 -28.80
C ILE A 3 -31.69 -21.05 -28.24
N GLU A 4 -30.47 -20.68 -28.66
CA GLU A 4 -29.26 -21.15 -27.99
C GLU A 4 -29.42 -20.81 -26.51
N GLN A 5 -29.62 -21.83 -25.67
CA GLN A 5 -29.67 -21.65 -24.22
C GLN A 5 -28.30 -21.10 -23.80
N GLU A 6 -28.28 -19.83 -23.39
CA GLU A 6 -27.11 -19.24 -22.77
C GLU A 6 -26.65 -20.15 -21.63
N ARG A 7 -25.42 -20.64 -21.71
CA ARG A 7 -24.85 -21.46 -20.64
C ARG A 7 -24.71 -20.59 -19.40
N ARG A 8 -25.27 -21.09 -18.29
CA ARG A 8 -25.29 -20.41 -16.99
C ARG A 8 -24.69 -21.31 -15.93
N VAL A 9 -24.25 -20.69 -14.84
CA VAL A 9 -23.68 -21.36 -13.68
C VAL A 9 -24.32 -20.84 -12.42
N LEU A 10 -24.58 -21.74 -11.48
CA LEU A 10 -24.92 -21.36 -10.12
C LEU A 10 -23.63 -20.92 -9.43
N ALA A 11 -23.61 -19.68 -8.96
CA ALA A 11 -22.47 -19.06 -8.34
C ALA A 11 -22.79 -18.58 -6.92
N ARG A 12 -21.76 -18.52 -6.09
CA ARG A 12 -21.82 -17.99 -4.73
C ARG A 12 -20.67 -17.03 -4.52
N LEU A 13 -20.99 -15.82 -4.06
CA LEU A 13 -19.99 -14.82 -3.73
C LEU A 13 -19.46 -15.04 -2.31
N LYS A 14 -18.13 -14.96 -2.15
CA LYS A 14 -17.45 -15.05 -0.86
C LYS A 14 -16.43 -13.94 -0.70
N SER A 15 -16.27 -13.43 0.52
CA SER A 15 -15.14 -12.58 0.86
C SER A 15 -13.82 -13.37 0.82
N GLU A 16 -12.69 -12.65 0.85
CA GLU A 16 -11.36 -13.27 1.01
C GLU A 16 -11.24 -14.13 2.28
N THR A 17 -12.00 -13.80 3.33
CA THR A 17 -12.07 -14.57 4.59
C THR A 17 -12.96 -15.81 4.49
N GLY A 18 -13.68 -16.00 3.38
CA GLY A 18 -14.57 -17.12 3.12
C GLY A 18 -16.03 -16.90 3.52
N ASP A 19 -16.40 -15.70 3.96
CA ASP A 19 -17.76 -15.37 4.36
C ASP A 19 -18.67 -15.27 3.14
N VAL A 20 -19.77 -16.02 3.15
CA VAL A 20 -20.74 -16.06 2.04
C VAL A 20 -21.56 -14.77 2.03
N THR A 21 -21.66 -14.14 0.86
CA THR A 21 -22.43 -12.91 0.65
C THR A 21 -23.66 -13.17 -0.21
N GLY A 22 -24.83 -12.85 0.33
CA GLY A 22 -26.11 -12.97 -0.40
C GLY A 22 -26.55 -14.42 -0.65
N ASN A 23 -27.47 -14.57 -1.59
CA ASN A 23 -27.99 -15.87 -2.02
C ASN A 23 -27.20 -16.41 -3.23
N LEU A 24 -27.45 -17.67 -3.59
CA LEU A 24 -26.93 -18.25 -4.83
C LEU A 24 -27.44 -17.43 -6.03
N LEU A 25 -26.54 -17.18 -6.97
CA LEU A 25 -26.79 -16.40 -8.18
C LEU A 25 -26.74 -17.31 -9.40
N ASP A 26 -27.73 -17.20 -10.28
CA ASP A 26 -27.69 -17.83 -11.59
C ASP A 26 -27.06 -16.87 -12.60
N LEU A 27 -25.77 -17.08 -12.91
CA LEU A 27 -24.97 -16.16 -13.70
C LEU A 27 -24.69 -16.71 -15.11
N PRO A 28 -24.91 -15.90 -16.17
CA PRO A 28 -24.40 -16.21 -17.50
C PRO A 28 -22.88 -16.27 -17.54
N LEU A 29 -22.33 -17.13 -18.40
CA LEU A 29 -20.88 -17.28 -18.53
C LEU A 29 -20.14 -16.04 -19.07
N TYR A 30 -20.84 -15.13 -19.77
CA TYR A 30 -20.25 -13.89 -20.29
C TYR A 30 -20.08 -12.79 -19.20
N VAL A 31 -20.54 -13.05 -17.97
CA VAL A 31 -20.39 -12.11 -16.84
C VAL A 31 -18.90 -11.79 -16.62
N ASN A 32 -18.58 -10.49 -16.53
CA ASN A 32 -17.24 -9.97 -16.40
C ASN A 32 -17.04 -9.31 -15.02
N VAL A 33 -15.85 -8.74 -14.80
CA VAL A 33 -15.49 -8.04 -13.56
C VAL A 33 -16.42 -6.86 -13.28
N GLU A 34 -16.84 -6.11 -14.30
CA GLU A 34 -17.72 -4.94 -14.15
C GLU A 34 -19.12 -5.36 -13.66
N HIS A 35 -19.70 -6.39 -14.28
CA HIS A 35 -20.97 -6.96 -13.87
C HIS A 35 -20.93 -7.47 -12.42
N LEU A 36 -19.89 -8.23 -12.06
CA LEU A 36 -19.74 -8.75 -10.69
C LEU A 36 -19.49 -7.63 -9.69
N THR A 37 -18.77 -6.57 -10.06
CA THR A 37 -18.55 -5.39 -9.20
C THR A 37 -19.88 -4.72 -8.87
N LEU A 38 -20.76 -4.54 -9.85
CA LEU A 38 -22.09 -3.99 -9.63
C LEU A 38 -22.94 -4.87 -8.70
N ILE A 39 -22.91 -6.19 -8.91
CA ILE A 39 -23.62 -7.16 -8.05
C ILE A 39 -23.09 -7.09 -6.61
N CYS A 40 -21.77 -7.14 -6.42
CA CYS A 40 -21.16 -7.04 -5.09
C CYS A 40 -21.49 -5.73 -4.38
N ASN A 41 -21.34 -4.58 -5.07
CA ASN A 41 -21.69 -3.28 -4.49
C ASN A 41 -23.17 -3.21 -4.08
N SER A 42 -24.06 -3.77 -4.91
CA SER A 42 -25.50 -3.84 -4.61
C SER A 42 -25.80 -4.74 -3.41
N LEU A 43 -25.18 -5.92 -3.32
CA LEU A 43 -25.39 -6.86 -2.22
C LEU A 43 -24.82 -6.35 -0.89
N LEU A 44 -23.68 -5.65 -0.94
CA LEU A 44 -23.00 -5.11 0.24
C LEU A 44 -23.54 -3.75 0.69
N GLN A 45 -24.52 -3.17 -0.02
CA GLN A 45 -25.11 -1.85 0.27
C GLN A 45 -24.04 -0.74 0.43
N GLN A 46 -22.99 -0.79 -0.37
CA GLN A 46 -21.91 0.20 -0.31
C GLN A 46 -22.38 1.53 -0.91
N GLU A 47 -22.16 2.64 -0.19
CA GLU A 47 -22.50 4.00 -0.66
C GLU A 47 -21.56 4.47 -1.79
N GLU A 48 -20.31 4.00 -1.79
CA GLU A 48 -19.32 4.28 -2.83
C GLU A 48 -19.06 3.03 -3.68
N SER A 49 -18.89 3.21 -4.99
CA SER A 49 -18.57 2.11 -5.91
C SER A 49 -17.15 1.60 -5.68
N THR A 50 -17.02 0.65 -4.77
CA THR A 50 -15.76 -0.07 -4.54
C THR A 50 -15.45 -0.99 -5.72
N VAL A 51 -14.16 -1.10 -6.05
CA VAL A 51 -13.67 -1.98 -7.13
C VAL A 51 -13.17 -3.28 -6.50
N TYR A 52 -13.55 -4.40 -7.09
CA TYR A 52 -13.16 -5.72 -6.62
C TYR A 52 -12.35 -6.47 -7.68
N ALA A 53 -11.37 -7.25 -7.23
CA ALA A 53 -10.86 -8.38 -7.99
C ALA A 53 -11.72 -9.62 -7.69
N PHE A 54 -11.93 -10.47 -8.68
CA PHE A 54 -12.69 -11.71 -8.52
C PHE A 54 -11.84 -12.91 -8.88
N TYR A 55 -11.97 -13.98 -8.10
CA TYR A 55 -11.23 -15.22 -8.31
C TYR A 55 -12.16 -16.42 -8.31
N VAL A 56 -11.88 -17.36 -9.20
CA VAL A 56 -12.54 -18.66 -9.26
C VAL A 56 -11.45 -19.73 -9.35
N ASN A 57 -11.42 -20.66 -8.39
CA ASN A 57 -10.37 -21.69 -8.28
C ASN A 57 -8.94 -21.08 -8.35
N ASP A 58 -8.69 -20.04 -7.56
CA ASP A 58 -7.43 -19.29 -7.48
C ASP A 58 -6.96 -18.60 -8.78
N LYS A 59 -7.82 -18.55 -9.80
CA LYS A 59 -7.56 -17.81 -11.04
C LYS A 59 -8.31 -16.49 -11.03
N GLU A 60 -7.57 -15.40 -11.27
CA GLU A 60 -8.14 -14.06 -11.39
C GLU A 60 -9.01 -13.94 -12.64
N LEU A 61 -10.22 -13.44 -12.46
CA LEU A 61 -11.13 -13.06 -13.53
C LEU A 61 -10.67 -11.76 -14.17
N THR A 62 -10.17 -11.83 -15.40
CA THR A 62 -9.69 -10.65 -16.15
C THR A 62 -10.58 -10.28 -17.32
N LYS A 63 -11.39 -11.22 -17.83
CA LYS A 63 -12.32 -11.02 -18.95
C LYS A 63 -13.74 -11.41 -18.58
N SER A 64 -14.06 -12.69 -18.56
CA SER A 64 -15.41 -13.23 -18.35
C SER A 64 -15.37 -14.61 -17.71
N LEU A 65 -16.46 -15.09 -17.09
CA LEU A 65 -16.48 -16.34 -16.34
C LEU A 65 -16.09 -17.55 -17.20
N ASP A 66 -16.45 -17.58 -18.49
CA ASP A 66 -16.03 -18.62 -19.44
C ASP A 66 -14.51 -18.74 -19.59
N SER A 67 -13.76 -17.65 -19.36
CA SER A 67 -12.30 -17.67 -19.49
C SER A 67 -11.57 -18.32 -18.30
N VAL A 68 -12.26 -18.45 -17.16
CA VAL A 68 -11.67 -18.96 -15.91
C VAL A 68 -12.21 -20.35 -15.56
N LEU A 69 -13.44 -20.65 -15.98
CA LEU A 69 -14.10 -21.92 -15.77
C LEU A 69 -13.71 -22.96 -16.82
N ASP A 70 -13.59 -24.22 -16.38
CA ASP A 70 -13.45 -25.34 -17.31
C ASP A 70 -14.83 -25.82 -17.77
N LEU A 71 -15.21 -25.40 -18.98
CA LEU A 71 -16.53 -25.67 -19.57
C LEU A 71 -16.82 -27.17 -19.77
N ASN A 72 -15.80 -28.02 -19.79
CA ASN A 72 -15.96 -29.46 -19.99
C ASN A 72 -16.23 -30.22 -18.68
N SER A 73 -15.88 -29.62 -17.53
CA SER A 73 -16.09 -30.21 -16.20
C SER A 73 -17.22 -29.56 -15.41
N LEU A 74 -17.87 -28.54 -15.98
CA LEU A 74 -19.02 -27.86 -15.39
C LEU A 74 -20.25 -28.79 -15.34
N ASN A 75 -20.64 -29.18 -14.12
CA ASN A 75 -21.90 -29.84 -13.84
C ASN A 75 -22.96 -28.77 -13.47
N THR A 76 -24.18 -28.90 -14.00
CA THR A 76 -25.31 -27.98 -13.71
C THR A 76 -25.68 -27.90 -12.23
N GLU A 77 -25.33 -28.89 -11.43
CA GLU A 77 -25.57 -28.90 -9.98
C GLU A 77 -24.42 -28.31 -9.16
N SER A 78 -23.27 -28.04 -9.78
CA SER A 78 -22.10 -27.52 -9.08
C SER A 78 -22.23 -26.01 -8.83
N VAL A 79 -21.95 -25.59 -7.59
CA VAL A 79 -21.91 -24.18 -7.21
C VAL A 79 -20.48 -23.68 -7.38
N VAL A 80 -20.30 -22.67 -8.22
CA VAL A 80 -19.03 -21.97 -8.43
C VAL A 80 -18.84 -20.94 -7.33
N ASP A 81 -17.80 -21.10 -6.52
CA ASP A 81 -17.41 -20.08 -5.56
C ASP A 81 -16.61 -18.98 -6.27
N ILE A 82 -17.11 -17.74 -6.20
CA ILE A 82 -16.46 -16.54 -6.71
C ILE A 82 -16.00 -15.72 -5.50
N VAL A 83 -14.69 -15.64 -5.30
CA VAL A 83 -14.09 -14.88 -4.20
C VAL A 83 -13.86 -13.44 -4.65
N TYR A 84 -14.40 -12.47 -3.91
CA TYR A 84 -14.17 -11.05 -4.16
C TYR A 84 -13.13 -10.47 -3.18
N GLN A 85 -12.22 -9.64 -3.70
CA GLN A 85 -11.20 -8.93 -2.94
C GLN A 85 -11.27 -7.45 -3.27
N GLN A 86 -11.42 -6.60 -2.26
CA GLN A 86 -11.46 -5.15 -2.47
C GLN A 86 -10.09 -4.67 -2.97
N GLN A 87 -10.07 -4.02 -4.14
CA GLN A 87 -8.85 -3.40 -4.65
C GLN A 87 -8.68 -2.00 -4.07
N ALA A 88 -7.42 -1.57 -3.95
CA ALA A 88 -7.12 -0.18 -3.65
C ALA A 88 -7.75 0.71 -4.74
N VAL A 89 -8.47 1.75 -4.32
CA VAL A 89 -9.13 2.72 -5.22
C VAL A 89 -8.12 3.49 -6.09
N PHE A 90 -6.83 3.44 -5.75
CA PHE A 90 -5.75 4.04 -6.50
C PHE A 90 -4.70 3.02 -6.92
N LYS A 91 -4.17 3.20 -8.13
CA LYS A 91 -3.04 2.45 -8.65
C LYS A 91 -1.77 3.29 -8.52
N VAL A 92 -0.79 2.79 -7.77
CA VAL A 92 0.55 3.41 -7.72
C VAL A 92 1.26 3.11 -9.04
N ARG A 93 1.69 4.16 -9.75
CA ARG A 93 2.52 3.99 -10.95
C ARG A 93 3.93 3.60 -10.53
N ALA A 94 4.48 2.57 -11.16
CA ALA A 94 5.85 2.16 -10.93
C ALA A 94 6.81 3.31 -11.32
N VAL A 95 7.77 3.59 -10.45
CA VAL A 95 8.87 4.51 -10.76
C VAL A 95 9.84 3.78 -11.69
N THR A 96 10.02 4.28 -12.92
CA THR A 96 10.78 3.58 -13.98
C THR A 96 12.19 4.12 -14.19
N ARG A 97 12.55 5.24 -13.55
CA ARG A 97 13.84 5.89 -13.70
C ARG A 97 14.16 6.73 -12.48
N CYS A 98 15.46 6.99 -12.29
CA CYS A 98 15.92 8.03 -11.37
C CYS A 98 15.42 9.40 -11.85
N THR A 99 14.84 10.18 -10.94
CA THR A 99 14.37 11.55 -11.22
C THR A 99 15.42 12.59 -10.85
N SER A 100 16.19 12.36 -9.78
CA SER A 100 17.01 13.40 -9.13
C SER A 100 18.15 12.80 -8.31
N SER A 101 19.20 13.59 -8.10
CA SER A 101 20.29 13.30 -7.16
C SER A 101 20.47 14.48 -6.22
N LEU A 102 20.41 14.22 -4.90
CA LEU A 102 20.46 15.23 -3.85
C LEU A 102 21.79 15.16 -3.09
N PRO A 103 22.82 15.93 -3.48
CA PRO A 103 24.08 15.95 -2.76
C PRO A 103 23.94 16.70 -1.44
N GLY A 104 24.75 16.33 -0.43
CA GLY A 104 24.88 17.14 0.77
C GLY A 104 25.53 16.44 1.95
N HIS A 105 25.20 15.17 2.20
CA HIS A 105 25.86 14.40 3.27
C HIS A 105 27.34 14.19 2.97
N ALA A 106 28.17 14.30 4.02
CA ALA A 106 29.63 14.16 3.91
C ALA A 106 30.10 12.71 4.04
N GLU A 107 29.26 11.83 4.58
CA GLU A 107 29.50 10.39 4.67
C GLU A 107 28.29 9.60 4.18
N ALA A 108 28.37 8.26 4.24
CA ALA A 108 27.32 7.36 3.80
C ALA A 108 25.96 7.71 4.42
N VAL A 109 24.91 7.71 3.58
CA VAL A 109 23.52 7.79 4.03
C VAL A 109 23.09 6.40 4.49
N ILE A 110 22.71 6.29 5.76
CA ILE A 110 22.42 5.00 6.42
C ILE A 110 20.91 4.75 6.49
N SER A 111 20.11 5.82 6.64
CA SER A 111 18.66 5.71 6.75
C SER A 111 17.96 6.80 5.95
N VAL A 112 16.84 6.47 5.31
CA VAL A 112 16.02 7.41 4.53
C VAL A 112 14.53 7.08 4.68
N LYS A 113 13.69 8.10 4.85
CA LYS A 113 12.23 7.96 4.98
C LYS A 113 11.51 9.18 4.41
N PHE A 114 10.47 8.95 3.61
CA PHE A 114 9.48 9.98 3.27
C PHE A 114 8.63 10.32 4.50
N SER A 115 8.23 11.58 4.61
CA SER A 115 7.18 11.99 5.55
C SER A 115 5.85 11.34 5.13
N PRO A 116 4.95 11.03 6.09
CA PRO A 116 3.64 10.45 5.77
C PRO A 116 2.80 11.29 4.81
N ASN A 117 2.94 12.61 4.83
CA ASN A 117 2.29 13.52 3.88
C ASN A 117 2.98 13.61 2.51
N GLY A 118 4.12 12.93 2.31
CA GLY A 118 4.87 12.86 1.05
C GLY A 118 5.63 14.12 0.63
N ARG A 119 5.55 15.22 1.39
CA ARG A 119 6.16 16.51 1.01
C ARG A 119 7.64 16.62 1.33
N GLN A 120 8.10 15.86 2.32
CA GLN A 120 9.50 15.89 2.76
C GLN A 120 10.12 14.51 2.71
N LEU A 121 11.42 14.47 2.49
CA LEU A 121 12.28 13.33 2.70
C LEU A 121 13.18 13.64 3.89
N ALA A 122 13.46 12.65 4.74
CA ALA A 122 14.51 12.76 5.74
C ALA A 122 15.58 11.71 5.52
N SER A 123 16.83 12.03 5.84
CA SER A 123 17.96 11.11 5.80
C SER A 123 18.84 11.24 7.03
N GLY A 124 19.38 10.11 7.50
CA GLY A 124 20.40 10.03 8.54
C GLY A 124 21.70 9.45 7.98
N SER A 125 22.85 9.99 8.41
CA SER A 125 24.16 9.66 7.84
C SER A 125 25.23 9.36 8.90
N GLY A 126 26.32 8.74 8.44
CA GLY A 126 27.58 8.63 9.18
C GLY A 126 28.19 9.99 9.55
N ASP A 127 27.84 11.07 8.83
CA ASP A 127 28.31 12.42 9.12
C ASP A 127 27.70 13.03 10.41
N THR A 128 26.95 12.23 11.17
CA THR A 128 26.29 12.56 12.44
C THR A 128 25.13 13.55 12.31
N THR A 129 24.68 13.83 11.09
CA THR A 129 23.55 14.72 10.84
C THR A 129 22.29 13.98 10.39
N VAL A 130 21.16 14.60 10.66
CA VAL A 130 19.89 14.30 10.00
C VAL A 130 19.63 15.44 9.03
N ARG A 131 19.17 15.15 7.81
CA ARG A 131 18.79 16.18 6.84
C ARG A 131 17.35 16.00 6.42
N PHE A 132 16.67 17.13 6.26
CA PHE A 132 15.34 17.20 5.65
C PHE A 132 15.49 17.77 4.24
N TRP A 133 14.77 17.20 3.30
CA TRP A 133 14.76 17.58 1.90
C TRP A 133 13.34 17.85 1.48
N ASP A 134 13.15 18.91 0.72
CA ASP A 134 11.87 19.20 0.09
C ASP A 134 11.78 18.40 -1.22
N VAL A 135 10.72 17.60 -1.37
CA VAL A 135 10.56 16.66 -2.50
C VAL A 135 10.25 17.39 -3.80
N ASP A 136 9.50 18.49 -3.73
CA ASP A 136 9.05 19.25 -4.90
C ASP A 136 10.18 20.07 -5.50
N THR A 137 10.93 20.77 -4.65
CA THR A 137 12.05 21.63 -5.03
C THR A 137 13.37 20.86 -5.17
N GLN A 138 13.46 19.66 -4.60
CA GLN A 138 14.66 18.82 -4.63
C GLN A 138 15.87 19.53 -4.00
N THR A 139 15.63 20.26 -2.91
CA THR A 139 16.67 21.01 -2.19
C THR A 139 16.76 20.60 -0.73
N PRO A 140 17.96 20.71 -0.11
CA PRO A 140 18.10 20.55 1.33
C PRO A 140 17.33 21.65 2.05
N HIS A 141 16.40 21.25 2.91
CA HIS A 141 15.60 22.17 3.70
C HIS A 141 16.29 22.49 5.03
N HIS A 142 16.70 21.44 5.76
CA HIS A 142 17.36 21.57 7.05
C HIS A 142 18.51 20.57 7.21
N THR A 143 19.58 21.00 7.89
CA THR A 143 20.63 20.12 8.37
C THR A 143 20.65 20.18 9.89
N CYS A 144 20.32 19.06 10.51
CA CYS A 144 20.10 18.90 11.93
C CYS A 144 21.33 18.24 12.56
N SER A 145 22.15 19.04 13.24
CA SER A 145 23.29 18.58 14.02
C SER A 145 22.91 18.41 15.49
N GLY A 146 23.47 17.39 16.15
CA GLY A 146 23.22 17.13 17.57
C GLY A 146 23.65 15.73 18.01
N HIS A 147 23.56 14.75 17.10
CA HIS A 147 24.16 13.44 17.33
C HIS A 147 25.67 13.54 17.38
N ARG A 148 26.30 12.67 18.19
CA ARG A 148 27.77 12.58 18.32
C ARG A 148 28.34 11.34 17.63
N ASN A 149 27.49 10.59 16.94
CA ASN A 149 27.85 9.35 16.26
C ASN A 149 26.90 9.12 15.09
N TRP A 150 27.16 8.09 14.29
CA TRP A 150 26.41 7.74 13.09
C TRP A 150 24.92 7.60 13.38
N VAL A 151 24.10 8.29 12.59
CA VAL A 151 22.64 8.18 12.67
C VAL A 151 22.23 6.90 11.95
N LEU A 152 21.80 5.90 12.70
CA LEU A 152 21.53 4.56 12.17
C LEU A 152 20.09 4.39 11.70
N CYS A 153 19.15 5.06 12.38
CA CYS A 153 17.74 4.97 12.03
C CYS A 153 17.01 6.31 12.25
N ILE A 154 15.96 6.50 11.45
CA ILE A 154 15.04 7.64 11.54
C ILE A 154 13.60 7.13 11.42
N ALA A 155 12.67 7.82 12.08
CA ALA A 155 11.25 7.54 11.98
C ALA A 155 10.42 8.83 12.07
N TRP A 156 9.47 8.98 11.15
CA TRP A 156 8.52 10.09 11.15
C TRP A 156 7.36 9.83 12.10
N SER A 157 6.84 10.90 12.73
CA SER A 157 5.52 10.85 13.34
C SER A 157 4.44 10.75 12.25
N PRO A 158 3.30 10.09 12.52
CA PRO A 158 2.21 9.92 11.55
C PRO A 158 1.65 11.25 11.01
N ASP A 159 1.69 12.31 11.81
CA ASP A 159 1.24 13.66 11.44
C ASP A 159 2.28 14.47 10.61
N SER A 160 3.45 13.88 10.33
CA SER A 160 4.57 14.53 9.61
C SER A 160 5.17 15.77 10.28
N GLN A 161 4.86 16.04 11.55
CA GLN A 161 5.37 17.23 12.25
C GLN A 161 6.71 16.98 12.93
N ARG A 162 7.01 15.72 13.27
CA ARG A 162 8.20 15.36 14.03
C ARG A 162 8.92 14.19 13.37
N LEU A 163 10.20 14.12 13.64
CA LEU A 163 11.02 12.97 13.32
C LEU A 163 11.88 12.61 14.52
N VAL A 164 11.99 11.33 14.82
CA VAL A 164 12.98 10.83 15.78
C VAL A 164 14.13 10.21 15.01
N SER A 165 15.34 10.36 15.53
CA SER A 165 16.51 9.69 15.01
C SER A 165 17.35 9.14 16.14
N ALA A 166 17.96 7.97 15.90
CA ALA A 166 18.82 7.32 16.87
C ALA A 166 20.21 7.09 16.27
N CYS A 167 21.23 7.15 17.12
CA CYS A 167 22.61 6.95 16.70
C CYS A 167 23.29 5.79 17.44
N LYS A 168 24.47 5.41 16.93
CA LYS A 168 25.26 4.27 17.40
C LYS A 168 25.56 4.23 18.92
N ASN A 169 25.50 5.38 19.61
CA ASN A 169 25.78 5.45 21.05
C ASN A 169 24.51 5.33 21.94
N GLY A 170 23.35 5.02 21.36
CA GLY A 170 22.11 4.83 22.13
C GLY A 170 21.28 6.10 22.36
N VAL A 171 21.75 7.27 21.91
CA VAL A 171 21.02 8.53 22.05
C VAL A 171 19.96 8.66 20.97
N ILE A 172 18.75 9.02 21.39
CA ILE A 172 17.62 9.33 20.51
C ILE A 172 17.33 10.83 20.61
N LEU A 173 17.20 11.49 19.46
CA LEU A 173 16.83 12.90 19.35
C LEU A 173 15.50 13.02 18.61
N CYS A 174 14.67 13.97 19.05
CA CYS A 174 13.44 14.35 18.36
C CYS A 174 13.67 15.70 17.66
N TRP A 175 13.14 15.84 16.46
CA TRP A 175 13.29 17.00 15.60
C TRP A 175 11.94 17.52 15.18
N ASP A 176 11.81 18.84 15.16
CA ASP A 176 10.72 19.55 14.52
C ASP A 176 10.98 19.59 13.00
N ALA A 177 10.07 19.04 12.21
CA ALA A 177 10.27 18.91 10.76
C ALA A 177 10.18 20.23 10.01
N ALA A 178 9.49 21.23 10.55
CA ALA A 178 9.29 22.54 9.92
C ALA A 178 10.45 23.51 10.19
N THR A 179 11.21 23.30 11.26
CA THR A 179 12.29 24.19 11.68
C THR A 179 13.66 23.51 11.71
N GLY A 180 13.70 22.18 11.66
CA GLY A 180 14.92 21.39 11.81
C GLY A 180 15.53 21.46 13.22
N LYS A 181 14.82 22.02 14.20
CA LYS A 181 15.33 22.18 15.57
C LYS A 181 15.07 20.93 16.40
N GLN A 182 15.99 20.65 17.32
CA GLN A 182 15.78 19.59 18.30
C GLN A 182 14.63 19.96 19.25
N LEU A 183 13.73 19.02 19.47
CA LEU A 183 12.63 19.11 20.42
C LEU A 183 13.00 18.40 21.72
N GLY A 184 13.00 19.14 22.82
CA GLY A 184 13.27 18.62 24.15
C GLY A 184 14.71 18.16 24.38
N SER A 185 14.93 17.44 25.48
CA SER A 185 16.22 16.87 25.84
C SER A 185 16.50 15.57 25.09
N PRO A 186 17.78 15.20 24.88
CA PRO A 186 18.14 13.89 24.35
C PRO A 186 17.56 12.75 25.19
N MET A 187 16.92 11.80 24.53
CA MET A 187 16.41 10.60 25.16
C MET A 187 17.55 9.59 25.30
N THR A 188 17.85 9.21 26.54
CA THR A 188 18.97 8.33 26.89
C THR A 188 18.48 7.16 27.72
N GLY A 189 19.16 6.03 27.64
CA GLY A 189 18.81 4.81 28.36
C GLY A 189 19.37 3.55 27.69
N HIS A 190 19.38 3.54 26.36
CA HIS A 190 20.11 2.53 25.59
C HIS A 190 21.62 2.70 25.83
N LYS A 191 22.30 1.59 26.13
CA LYS A 191 23.74 1.56 26.42
C LYS A 191 24.60 1.24 25.18
N GLN A 192 23.97 0.92 24.06
CA GLN A 192 24.57 0.49 22.80
C GLN A 192 23.72 1.01 21.63
N TRP A 193 24.03 0.58 20.41
CA TRP A 193 23.30 0.96 19.19
C TRP A 193 21.78 0.77 19.30
N VAL A 194 21.04 1.63 18.61
CA VAL A 194 19.60 1.51 18.37
C VAL A 194 19.39 1.16 16.91
#